data_AF-A0A383DYQ3-F1
#
_entry.id   AF-A0A383DYQ3-F1
#
_cell.length_a   1.000
_cell.length_b   1.000
_cell.length_c   1.000
_cell.angle_alpha   90.00
_cell.angle_beta   90.00
_cell.angle_gamma   90.00
#
_symmetry.space_group_name_H-M   'P 1'
#
loop_
_entity.id
_entity.type
_entity.pdbx_description
1 polymer ?
#
loop_
_entity_poly.entity_id
_entity_poly.type
_entity_poly.pdbx_seq_one_letter_code
_entity_poly.pdbx_strand_id
1 'polypeptide(L)'
;MVSRLKSLIILPEKPLKFFGIALLIILFPLFPLLPGFIRTDGFYIDWWNHLWMTNYFGLYFEHNFDFPFVINTNNFGGIGNPSPLFYGYLFYPVLGLLSNFLNADLALRLAFFCLWLLQFTAIYKVFFQQTENRLISLTITALCLWTIYPLTNIYNRSALTEAFATGFLTVAFCCLILFLQEEKWGRKLRYLSFLGLSMTMVIGSH
;
A
#
# COMPACT_ATOMS: atom_id res chain seq x y z
N MET A 1 32.50 18.91 -26.27
CA MET A 1 32.99 17.85 -25.37
C MET A 1 31.94 17.30 -24.39
N VAL A 2 30.69 17.79 -24.42
CA VAL A 2 29.61 17.38 -23.49
C VAL A 2 28.63 16.35 -24.12
N SER A 3 28.78 16.00 -25.40
CA SER A 3 27.85 15.08 -26.10
C SER A 3 28.06 13.59 -25.81
N ARG A 4 29.16 13.20 -25.14
CA ARG A 4 29.49 11.79 -24.84
C ARG A 4 29.01 11.28 -23.48
N LEU A 5 28.44 12.13 -22.61
CA LEU A 5 27.88 11.66 -21.34
C LEU A 5 26.45 11.09 -21.46
N LYS A 6 25.77 11.32 -22.59
CA LYS A 6 24.38 10.86 -22.81
C LYS A 6 24.26 9.34 -23.02
N SER A 7 25.35 8.63 -23.32
CA SER A 7 25.32 7.17 -23.57
C SER A 7 25.65 6.29 -22.37
N LEU A 8 25.98 6.88 -21.21
CA LEU A 8 26.41 6.14 -20.02
C LEU A 8 25.31 5.96 -18.96
N ILE A 9 24.19 6.64 -19.13
CA ILE A 9 23.09 6.58 -18.18
C ILE A 9 22.04 5.61 -18.71
N ILE A 10 22.38 4.31 -18.64
CA ILE A 10 21.53 3.12 -18.69
C ILE A 10 20.09 3.42 -19.17
N LEU A 11 19.91 3.56 -20.48
CA LEU A 11 18.58 3.37 -21.07
C LEU A 11 18.24 1.89 -20.86
N PRO A 12 17.12 1.54 -20.20
CA PRO A 12 16.66 0.16 -20.17
C PRO A 12 16.13 -0.18 -21.56
N GLU A 13 17.05 -0.45 -22.49
CA GLU A 13 16.75 -0.87 -23.86
C GLU A 13 16.13 -2.27 -23.89
N LYS A 14 16.31 -3.05 -22.81
CA LYS A 14 15.71 -4.38 -22.66
C LYS A 14 14.59 -4.34 -21.63
N PRO A 15 13.36 -4.82 -21.98
CA PRO A 15 12.23 -4.84 -21.05
C PRO A 15 12.54 -5.58 -19.75
N LEU A 16 13.35 -6.65 -19.81
CA LEU A 16 13.77 -7.40 -18.64
C LEU A 16 14.53 -6.55 -17.60
N LYS A 17 15.41 -5.65 -18.05
CA LYS A 17 16.15 -4.75 -17.14
C LYS A 17 15.21 -3.77 -16.44
N PHE A 18 14.24 -3.24 -17.18
CA PHE A 18 13.22 -2.37 -16.61
C PHE A 18 12.41 -3.07 -15.52
N PHE A 19 11.90 -4.27 -15.81
CA PHE A 19 11.13 -5.04 -14.84
C PHE A 19 11.96 -5.45 -13.62
N GLY A 20 13.24 -5.80 -13.80
CA GLY A 20 14.14 -6.09 -12.70
C GLY A 20 14.36 -4.87 -11.77
N ILE A 21 14.56 -3.69 -12.34
CA ILE A 21 14.70 -2.45 -11.56
C ILE A 21 13.39 -2.09 -10.86
N ALA A 22 12.25 -2.18 -11.55
CA ALA A 22 10.94 -1.92 -10.97
C ALA A 22 10.66 -2.85 -9.78
N LEU A 23 10.96 -4.14 -9.93
CA LEU A 23 10.81 -5.13 -8.87
C LEU A 23 11.72 -4.80 -7.68
N LEU A 24 12.96 -4.40 -7.92
CA LEU A 24 13.87 -3.98 -6.86
C LEU A 24 13.36 -2.74 -6.12
N ILE A 25 12.84 -1.74 -6.84
CA ILE A 25 12.26 -0.53 -6.23
C ILE A 25 11.10 -0.88 -5.28
N ILE A 26 10.26 -1.83 -5.67
CA ILE A 26 9.11 -2.28 -4.87
C ILE A 26 9.57 -3.15 -3.70
N LEU A 27 10.41 -4.15 -3.94
CA LEU A 27 10.80 -5.15 -2.95
C LEU A 27 11.81 -4.64 -1.93
N PHE A 28 12.71 -3.74 -2.30
CA PHE A 28 13.73 -3.24 -1.38
C PHE A 28 13.15 -2.66 -0.07
N PRO A 29 12.18 -1.73 -0.08
CA PRO A 29 11.58 -1.21 1.15
C PRO A 29 10.69 -2.24 1.86
N LEU A 30 10.16 -3.23 1.13
CA LEU A 30 9.29 -4.28 1.65
C LEU A 30 10.04 -5.55 2.05
N PHE A 31 11.36 -5.58 1.91
CA PHE A 31 12.15 -6.77 2.15
C PHE A 31 11.97 -7.33 3.58
N PRO A 32 11.91 -6.52 4.65
CA PRO A 32 11.60 -7.02 5.98
C PRO A 32 10.19 -7.63 6.11
N LEU A 33 9.25 -7.31 5.20
CA LEU A 33 7.91 -7.91 5.18
C LEU A 33 7.87 -9.27 4.47
N LEU A 34 8.93 -9.70 3.80
CA LEU A 34 8.91 -10.99 3.11
C LEU A 34 8.82 -12.16 4.10
N PRO A 35 8.04 -13.21 3.79
CA PRO A 35 7.94 -14.40 4.63
C PRO A 35 9.32 -15.01 4.91
N GLY A 36 9.61 -15.32 6.17
CA GLY A 36 10.88 -15.93 6.59
C GLY A 36 12.05 -14.96 6.81
N PHE A 37 11.86 -13.64 6.66
CA PHE A 37 12.90 -12.63 6.90
C PHE A 37 12.81 -11.99 8.30
N ILE A 38 13.98 -11.85 8.96
CA ILE A 38 14.40 -11.07 10.16
C ILE A 38 13.51 -11.03 11.42
N ARG A 39 12.17 -11.10 11.36
CA ARG A 39 11.30 -11.09 12.55
C ARG A 39 10.05 -11.93 12.31
N THR A 40 10.07 -13.16 12.83
CA THR A 40 8.85 -13.94 13.13
C THR A 40 8.01 -13.25 14.22
N ASP A 41 8.60 -12.30 14.95
CA ASP A 41 8.07 -11.75 16.19
C ASP A 41 7.32 -10.40 16.00
N GLY A 42 6.96 -10.05 14.75
CA GLY A 42 6.33 -8.76 14.42
C GLY A 42 7.29 -7.57 14.53
N PHE A 43 6.83 -6.36 14.19
CA PHE A 43 7.69 -5.16 14.18
C PHE A 43 7.64 -4.35 15.48
N TYR A 44 6.43 -4.13 15.99
CA TYR A 44 6.14 -3.45 17.25
C TYR A 44 4.91 -4.10 17.90
N ILE A 45 4.57 -3.73 19.14
CA ILE A 45 3.40 -4.33 19.82
C ILE A 45 2.11 -4.15 19.02
N ASP A 46 1.97 -3.02 18.34
CA ASP A 46 0.79 -2.73 17.52
C ASP A 46 0.68 -3.62 16.28
N TRP A 47 1.78 -4.20 15.79
CA TRP A 47 1.71 -5.21 14.72
C TRP A 47 0.83 -6.39 15.12
N TRP A 48 0.99 -6.89 16.35
CA TRP A 48 0.18 -7.99 16.87
C TRP A 48 -1.28 -7.58 17.08
N ASN A 49 -1.52 -6.33 17.49
CA ASN A 49 -2.86 -5.78 17.57
C ASN A 49 -3.53 -5.78 16.18
N HIS A 50 -2.82 -5.37 15.12
CA HIS A 50 -3.34 -5.41 13.74
C HIS A 50 -3.63 -6.83 13.27
N LEU A 51 -2.74 -7.79 13.56
CA LEU A 51 -2.97 -9.20 13.22
C LEU A 51 -4.20 -9.75 13.93
N TRP A 52 -4.31 -9.51 15.24
CA TRP A 52 -5.43 -9.96 16.04
C TRP A 52 -6.75 -9.34 15.57
N MET A 53 -6.79 -8.03 15.32
CA MET A 53 -7.98 -7.35 14.81
C MET A 53 -8.36 -7.87 13.43
N THR A 54 -7.41 -8.02 12.51
CA THR A 54 -7.66 -8.59 11.18
C THR A 54 -8.28 -9.98 11.29
N ASN A 55 -7.70 -10.85 12.13
CA ASN A 55 -8.22 -12.20 12.35
C ASN A 55 -9.61 -12.19 13.03
N TYR A 56 -9.85 -11.28 13.98
CA TYR A 56 -11.14 -11.11 14.64
C TYR A 56 -12.23 -10.76 13.61
N PHE A 57 -11.97 -9.81 12.70
CA PHE A 57 -12.90 -9.44 11.64
C PHE A 57 -13.16 -10.60 10.68
N GLY A 58 -12.12 -11.38 10.33
CA GLY A 58 -12.25 -12.56 9.48
C GLY A 58 -13.17 -13.63 10.08
N LEU A 59 -12.88 -14.05 11.33
CA LEU A 59 -13.66 -15.04 12.06
C LEU A 59 -15.09 -14.56 12.33
N TYR A 60 -15.26 -13.28 12.67
CA TYR A 60 -16.60 -12.72 12.88
C TYR A 60 -17.42 -12.77 11.59
N PHE A 61 -16.82 -12.41 10.45
CA PHE A 61 -17.49 -12.50 9.16
C PHE A 61 -17.84 -13.95 8.78
N GLU A 62 -16.93 -14.89 9.03
CA GLU A 62 -17.18 -16.32 8.75
C GLU A 62 -18.41 -16.84 9.51
N HIS A 63 -18.62 -16.40 10.76
CA HIS A 63 -19.73 -16.87 11.59
C HIS A 63 -21.03 -16.08 11.42
N ASN A 64 -20.95 -14.78 11.09
CA ASN A 64 -22.10 -13.88 11.14
C ASN A 64 -22.47 -13.29 9.77
N PHE A 65 -21.62 -13.41 8.75
CA PHE A 65 -21.77 -12.76 7.45
C PHE A 65 -21.96 -11.23 7.54
N ASP A 66 -21.43 -10.62 8.60
CA ASP A 66 -21.42 -9.18 8.86
C ASP A 66 -20.06 -8.80 9.47
N PHE A 67 -19.82 -7.50 9.68
CA PHE A 67 -18.63 -7.01 10.37
C PHE A 67 -18.97 -6.46 11.75
N PRO A 68 -18.09 -6.65 12.75
CA PRO A 68 -18.36 -6.21 14.10
C PRO A 68 -18.30 -4.68 14.20
N PHE A 69 -19.33 -4.06 14.77
CA PHE A 69 -19.31 -2.64 15.15
C PHE A 69 -18.40 -2.36 16.35
N VAL A 70 -18.25 -3.34 17.25
CA VAL A 70 -17.38 -3.27 18.43
C VAL A 70 -16.61 -4.57 18.59
N ILE A 71 -15.40 -4.47 19.13
CA ILE A 71 -14.59 -5.63 19.44
C ILE A 71 -14.81 -6.02 20.90
N ASN A 72 -15.20 -7.28 21.12
CA ASN A 72 -15.26 -7.83 22.46
C ASN A 72 -13.84 -8.21 22.91
N THR A 73 -13.36 -7.57 23.98
CA THR A 73 -12.02 -7.83 24.52
C THR A 73 -12.00 -7.79 26.05
N ASN A 74 -11.17 -8.66 26.62
CA ASN A 74 -10.95 -8.70 28.07
C ASN A 74 -10.07 -7.53 28.56
N ASN A 75 -9.38 -6.83 27.65
CA ASN A 75 -8.50 -5.70 28.01
C ASN A 75 -9.25 -4.51 28.62
N PHE A 76 -10.56 -4.42 28.41
CA PHE A 76 -11.44 -3.40 29.00
C PHE A 76 -12.49 -4.01 29.93
N GLY A 77 -12.17 -5.13 30.59
CA GLY A 77 -13.11 -5.79 31.51
C GLY A 77 -14.34 -6.40 30.82
N GLY A 78 -14.21 -6.81 29.55
CA GLY A 78 -15.30 -7.38 28.76
C GLY A 78 -16.21 -6.35 28.09
N ILE A 79 -15.85 -5.05 28.15
CA ILE A 79 -16.58 -3.99 27.44
C ILE A 79 -16.18 -3.98 25.96
N GLY A 80 -17.16 -3.80 25.08
CA GLY A 80 -16.94 -3.67 23.64
C GLY A 80 -16.09 -2.43 23.32
N ASN A 81 -14.96 -2.61 22.64
CA ASN A 81 -14.07 -1.56 22.19
C ASN A 81 -14.49 -1.07 20.78
N PRO A 82 -14.92 0.20 20.60
CA PRO A 82 -15.29 0.74 19.29
C PRO A 82 -14.09 1.21 18.46
N SER A 83 -12.84 1.00 18.91
CA SER A 83 -11.63 1.47 18.22
C SER A 83 -11.58 1.21 16.71
N PRO A 84 -12.08 0.08 16.15
CA PRO A 84 -12.10 -0.11 14.69
C PRO A 84 -13.00 0.86 13.93
N LEU A 85 -14.03 1.42 14.58
CA LEU A 85 -14.88 2.44 13.96
C LEU A 85 -14.14 3.76 13.77
N PHE A 86 -13.19 4.07 14.66
CA PHE A 86 -12.43 5.32 14.63
C PHE A 86 -11.09 5.19 13.89
N TYR A 87 -10.55 3.97 13.79
CA TYR A 87 -9.29 3.69 13.11
C TYR A 87 -9.42 2.39 12.32
N GLY A 88 -9.41 2.47 10.99
CA GLY A 88 -9.43 1.28 10.14
C GLY A 88 -10.81 0.68 9.84
N TYR A 89 -11.85 1.53 9.76
CA TYR A 89 -13.23 1.15 9.46
C TYR A 89 -13.39 0.22 8.25
N LEU A 90 -12.66 0.44 7.16
CA LEU A 90 -12.58 -0.49 6.01
C LEU A 90 -11.32 -1.35 6.02
N PHE A 91 -10.25 -0.88 6.67
CA PHE A 91 -8.99 -1.61 6.75
C PHE A 91 -9.19 -3.01 7.33
N TYR A 92 -9.80 -3.13 8.52
CA TYR A 92 -9.98 -4.43 9.16
C TYR A 92 -11.03 -5.32 8.48
N PRO A 93 -12.20 -4.83 8.00
CA PRO A 93 -13.10 -5.65 7.19
C PRO A 93 -12.44 -6.22 5.94
N VAL A 94 -11.75 -5.39 5.15
CA VAL A 94 -11.14 -5.82 3.88
C VAL A 94 -10.05 -6.85 4.15
N LEU A 95 -9.16 -6.58 5.10
CA LEU A 95 -8.10 -7.54 5.43
C LEU A 95 -8.63 -8.77 6.17
N GLY A 96 -9.68 -8.63 6.97
CA GLY A 96 -10.35 -9.72 7.66
C GLY A 96 -10.93 -10.72 6.66
N LEU A 97 -11.62 -10.24 5.62
CA LEU A 97 -12.08 -11.09 4.52
C LEU A 97 -10.93 -11.84 3.85
N LEU A 98 -9.81 -11.17 3.58
CA LEU A 98 -8.63 -11.81 3.00
C LEU A 98 -8.00 -12.83 3.94
N SER A 99 -8.05 -12.58 5.26
CA SER A 99 -7.44 -13.45 6.27
C SER A 99 -8.12 -14.81 6.37
N ASN A 100 -9.40 -14.92 6.01
CA ASN A 100 -10.11 -16.21 5.94
C ASN A 100 -9.49 -17.17 4.91
N PHE A 101 -8.78 -16.65 3.91
CA PHE A 101 -8.14 -17.45 2.88
C PHE A 101 -6.64 -17.66 3.11
N LEU A 102 -5.97 -16.67 3.72
CA LEU A 102 -4.52 -16.56 3.71
C LEU A 102 -3.89 -16.55 5.11
N ASN A 103 -4.70 -16.48 6.18
CA ASN A 103 -4.34 -16.00 7.52
C ASN A 103 -4.04 -14.48 7.58
N ALA A 104 -4.11 -13.90 8.77
CA ALA A 104 -3.96 -12.46 8.97
C ALA A 104 -2.56 -11.92 8.64
N ASP A 105 -1.50 -12.70 8.89
CA ASP A 105 -0.11 -12.28 8.63
C ASP A 105 0.15 -12.14 7.13
N LEU A 106 -0.23 -13.15 6.35
CA LEU A 106 -0.07 -13.11 4.91
C LEU A 106 -1.01 -12.08 4.27
N ALA A 107 -2.25 -11.95 4.76
CA ALA A 107 -3.19 -10.94 4.28
C ALA A 107 -2.62 -9.51 4.41
N LEU A 108 -2.07 -9.16 5.58
CA LEU A 108 -1.44 -7.86 5.81
C LEU A 108 -0.21 -7.64 4.92
N ARG A 109 0.71 -8.60 4.87
CA ARG A 109 1.96 -8.47 4.07
C ARG A 109 1.67 -8.33 2.58
N LEU A 110 0.74 -9.14 2.04
CA LEU A 110 0.37 -9.05 0.63
C LEU A 110 -0.34 -7.74 0.31
N ALA A 111 -1.18 -7.24 1.22
CA ALA A 111 -1.85 -5.97 1.02
C ALA A 111 -0.84 -4.80 0.92
N PHE A 112 0.23 -4.81 1.73
CA PHE A 112 1.34 -3.86 1.59
C PHE A 112 2.07 -4.00 0.24
N PHE A 113 2.33 -5.23 -0.21
CA PHE A 113 2.92 -5.45 -1.54
C PHE A 113 2.05 -4.89 -2.66
N CYS A 114 0.74 -5.16 -2.63
CA CYS A 114 -0.22 -4.61 -3.57
C CYS A 114 -0.24 -3.08 -3.54
N LEU A 115 -0.23 -2.47 -2.35
CA LEU A 115 -0.22 -1.02 -2.19
C LEU A 115 1.06 -0.38 -2.76
N TRP A 116 2.24 -0.97 -2.53
CA TRP A 116 3.49 -0.50 -3.13
C TRP A 116 3.48 -0.63 -4.65
N LEU A 117 2.94 -1.73 -5.19
CA LEU A 117 2.79 -1.92 -6.64
C LEU A 117 1.86 -0.86 -7.26
N LEU A 118 0.75 -0.55 -6.59
CA LEU A 118 -0.17 0.51 -7.01
C LEU A 118 0.50 1.88 -7.00
N GLN A 119 1.18 2.23 -5.90
CA GLN A 119 1.95 3.47 -5.78
C GLN A 119 3.04 3.56 -6.85
N PHE A 120 3.83 2.52 -7.03
CA PHE A 120 4.85 2.44 -8.08
C PHE A 120 4.24 2.75 -9.45
N THR A 121 3.14 2.06 -9.79
CA THR A 121 2.50 2.20 -11.10
C THR A 121 1.95 3.62 -11.30
N ALA A 122 1.33 4.19 -10.28
CA ALA A 122 0.71 5.51 -10.35
C ALA A 122 1.76 6.62 -10.46
N ILE A 123 2.76 6.61 -9.57
CA ILE A 123 3.85 7.59 -9.53
C ILE A 123 4.68 7.51 -10.81
N TYR A 124 5.08 6.30 -11.22
CA TYR A 124 5.87 6.11 -12.44
C TYR A 124 5.14 6.67 -13.67
N LYS A 125 3.83 6.40 -13.81
CA LYS A 125 3.03 6.91 -14.93
C LYS A 125 2.98 8.43 -14.96
N VAL A 126 2.73 9.07 -13.80
CA VAL A 126 2.69 10.55 -13.70
C VAL A 126 4.01 11.13 -14.15
N PHE A 127 5.13 10.68 -13.59
CA PHE A 127 6.43 11.26 -13.92
C PHE A 127 6.91 10.89 -15.32
N PHE A 128 6.59 9.70 -15.83
CA PHE A 128 6.94 9.33 -17.20
C PHE A 128 6.22 10.18 -18.24
N GLN A 129 4.97 10.58 -17.99
CA GLN A 129 4.25 11.52 -18.87
C GLN A 129 4.88 12.92 -18.91
N GLN A 130 5.60 13.32 -17.86
CA GLN A 130 6.24 14.65 -17.79
C GLN A 130 7.67 14.66 -18.30
N THR A 131 8.43 13.60 -18.05
CA THR A 131 9.87 13.56 -18.35
C THR A 131 10.20 12.85 -19.65
N GLU A 132 9.30 11.97 -20.12
CA GLU A 132 9.53 10.98 -21.19
C GLU A 132 10.81 10.13 -20.99
N ASN A 133 11.38 10.15 -19.79
CA ASN A 133 12.66 9.54 -19.47
C ASN A 133 12.46 8.50 -18.37
N ARG A 134 12.50 7.23 -18.78
CA ARG A 134 12.26 6.07 -17.92
C ARG A 134 13.12 6.09 -16.66
N LEU A 135 14.40 6.44 -16.78
CA LEU A 135 15.30 6.40 -15.64
C LEU A 135 14.99 7.51 -14.65
N ILE A 136 14.75 8.74 -15.13
CA ILE A 136 14.34 9.85 -14.25
C ILE A 136 13.04 9.48 -13.53
N SER A 137 12.05 8.93 -14.25
CA SER A 137 10.78 8.49 -13.65
C SER A 137 10.96 7.37 -12.63
N LEU A 138 11.81 6.38 -12.91
CA LEU A 138 12.14 5.30 -11.98
C LEU A 138 12.83 5.84 -10.72
N THR A 139 13.80 6.75 -10.88
CA THR A 139 14.51 7.36 -9.75
C THR A 139 13.55 8.14 -8.86
N ILE A 140 12.69 8.99 -9.44
CA ILE A 140 11.68 9.73 -8.66
C ILE A 140 10.72 8.76 -7.96
N THR A 141 10.25 7.73 -8.67
CA THR A 141 9.36 6.71 -8.11
C THR A 141 10.01 5.99 -6.93
N ALA A 142 11.30 5.64 -7.03
CA ALA A 142 12.05 5.05 -5.93
C ALA A 142 12.16 5.98 -4.73
N LEU A 143 12.52 7.25 -4.94
CA LEU A 143 12.62 8.24 -3.87
C LEU A 143 11.28 8.43 -3.14
N CYS A 144 10.15 8.43 -3.85
CA CYS A 144 8.83 8.52 -3.24
C CYS A 144 8.46 7.26 -2.43
N LEU A 145 8.70 6.07 -2.98
CA LEU A 145 8.40 4.79 -2.31
C LEU A 145 9.31 4.50 -1.12
N TRP A 146 10.50 5.08 -1.09
CA TRP A 146 11.51 4.88 -0.04
C TRP A 146 11.51 6.00 1.00
N THR A 147 10.44 6.79 1.05
CA THR A 147 10.29 7.84 2.07
C THR A 147 10.32 7.23 3.47
N ILE A 148 11.03 7.90 4.38
CA ILE A 148 11.29 7.37 5.73
C ILE A 148 10.00 7.23 6.54
N TYR A 149 9.07 8.17 6.38
CA TYR A 149 7.88 8.23 7.23
C TYR A 149 6.95 7.01 7.09
N PRO A 150 6.52 6.59 5.87
CA PRO A 150 5.76 5.34 5.71
C PRO A 150 6.51 4.10 6.24
N LEU A 151 7.82 4.04 6.03
CA LEU A 151 8.64 2.92 6.52
C LEU A 151 8.70 2.88 8.05
N THR A 152 8.78 4.03 8.72
CA THR A 152 8.67 4.15 10.18
C THR A 152 7.29 3.68 10.66
N ASN A 153 6.21 4.04 9.96
CA ASN A 153 4.86 3.60 10.30
C ASN A 153 4.70 2.08 10.16
N ILE A 154 5.38 1.41 9.23
CA ILE A 154 5.35 -0.06 9.13
C ILE A 154 6.23 -0.70 10.20
N TYR A 155 7.50 -0.30 10.26
CA TYR A 155 8.55 -1.08 10.92
C TYR A 155 8.88 -0.66 12.35
N ASN A 156 8.49 0.53 12.78
CA ASN A 156 8.83 1.04 14.11
C ASN A 156 7.59 1.36 14.95
N ARG A 157 6.63 2.11 14.39
CA ARG A 157 5.38 2.47 15.09
C ARG A 157 4.28 1.43 14.90
N SER A 158 4.32 0.67 13.80
CA SER A 158 3.22 -0.19 13.34
C SER A 158 1.86 0.54 13.27
N ALA A 159 1.87 1.80 12.83
CA ALA A 159 0.70 2.58 12.46
C ALA A 159 0.22 2.17 11.05
N LEU A 160 -0.21 0.91 10.88
CA LEU A 160 -0.46 0.30 9.57
C LEU A 160 -1.64 0.94 8.83
N THR A 161 -2.71 1.28 9.56
CA THR A 161 -3.88 2.00 9.05
C THR A 161 -3.49 3.35 8.46
N GLU A 162 -2.61 4.09 9.15
CA GLU A 162 -2.05 5.36 8.69
C GLU A 162 -1.15 5.18 7.45
N ALA A 163 -0.29 4.15 7.45
CA ALA A 163 0.54 3.80 6.28
C ALA A 163 -0.32 3.45 5.05
N PHE A 164 -1.43 2.75 5.25
CA PHE A 164 -2.39 2.42 4.19
C PHE A 164 -3.11 3.67 3.67
N ALA A 165 -3.65 4.50 4.57
CA ALA A 165 -4.35 5.71 4.21
C ALA A 165 -3.44 6.65 3.41
N THR A 166 -2.22 6.89 3.88
CA THR A 166 -1.25 7.76 3.20
C THR A 166 -0.82 7.18 1.84
N GLY A 167 -0.59 5.87 1.74
CA GLY A 167 -0.27 5.22 0.46
C GLY A 167 -1.41 5.33 -0.56
N PHE A 168 -2.66 5.09 -0.15
CA PHE A 168 -3.81 5.28 -1.03
C PHE A 168 -4.06 6.74 -1.37
N LEU A 169 -3.74 7.68 -0.48
CA LEU A 169 -3.81 9.10 -0.76
C LEU A 169 -2.81 9.48 -1.88
N THR A 170 -1.59 8.93 -1.84
CA THR A 170 -0.62 9.09 -2.93
C THR A 170 -1.16 8.55 -4.25
N VAL A 171 -1.77 7.35 -4.25
CA VAL A 171 -2.41 6.79 -5.45
C VAL A 171 -3.54 7.67 -5.95
N ALA A 172 -4.40 8.16 -5.05
CA ALA A 172 -5.51 9.06 -5.36
C ALA A 172 -5.01 10.34 -6.05
N PHE A 173 -4.02 11.02 -5.48
CA PHE A 173 -3.44 12.22 -6.10
C PHE A 173 -2.80 11.93 -7.46
N CYS A 174 -2.09 10.81 -7.61
CA CYS A 174 -1.55 10.41 -8.90
C CYS A 174 -2.68 10.17 -9.92
N CYS A 175 -3.75 9.47 -9.54
CA CYS A 175 -4.91 9.25 -10.39
C CYS A 175 -5.63 10.56 -10.75
N LEU A 176 -5.71 11.53 -9.84
CA LEU A 176 -6.24 12.86 -10.13
C LEU A 176 -5.40 13.58 -11.20
N ILE A 177 -4.07 13.58 -11.06
CA ILE A 177 -3.17 14.18 -12.06
C ILE A 177 -3.34 13.49 -13.42
N LEU A 178 -3.33 12.15 -13.45
CA LEU A 178 -3.52 11.38 -14.68
C LEU A 178 -4.90 11.62 -15.31
N PHE A 179 -5.96 11.77 -14.49
CA PHE A 179 -7.31 12.11 -14.95
C PHE A 179 -7.38 13.48 -15.63
N LEU A 180 -6.69 14.48 -15.06
CA LEU A 180 -6.67 15.84 -15.60
C LEU A 180 -5.87 15.95 -16.89
N GLN A 181 -4.85 15.10 -17.07
CA GLN A 181 -3.98 15.08 -18.24
C GLN A 181 -4.48 14.19 -19.38
N GLU A 182 -5.39 13.25 -19.10
CA GLU A 182 -5.87 12.28 -20.08
C GLU A 182 -7.02 12.82 -20.93
N GLU A 183 -6.81 12.85 -22.25
CA GLU A 183 -7.83 13.29 -23.21
C GLU A 183 -8.83 12.18 -23.54
N LYS A 184 -8.42 10.91 -23.48
CA LYS A 184 -9.28 9.79 -23.88
C LYS A 184 -10.25 9.42 -22.77
N TRP A 185 -11.55 9.62 -23.02
CA TRP A 185 -12.64 9.31 -22.09
C TRP A 185 -12.58 7.93 -21.43
N GLY A 186 -12.30 6.87 -22.20
CA GLY A 186 -12.22 5.53 -21.64
C GLY A 186 -11.10 5.35 -20.59
N ARG A 187 -9.96 6.03 -20.77
CA ARG A 187 -8.86 6.02 -19.78
C ARG A 187 -9.14 6.97 -18.63
N LYS A 188 -9.76 8.11 -18.93
CA LYS A 188 -10.21 9.10 -17.95
C LYS A 188 -11.18 8.50 -16.93
N LEU A 189 -12.18 7.74 -17.39
CA LEU A 189 -13.11 7.03 -16.50
C LEU A 189 -12.40 6.02 -15.61
N ARG A 190 -11.40 5.29 -16.12
CA ARG A 190 -10.60 4.36 -15.28
C ARG A 190 -9.86 5.11 -14.17
N TYR A 191 -9.20 6.23 -14.48
CA TYR A 191 -8.53 7.02 -13.45
C TYR A 191 -9.51 7.60 -12.43
N LEU A 192 -10.70 8.02 -12.87
CA LEU A 192 -11.75 8.48 -11.97
C LEU A 192 -12.23 7.35 -11.04
N SER A 193 -12.42 6.14 -11.55
CA SER A 193 -12.78 4.97 -10.72
C SER A 193 -11.69 4.64 -9.70
N PHE A 194 -10.41 4.60 -10.12
CA PHE A 194 -9.29 4.36 -9.20
C PHE A 194 -9.12 5.47 -8.18
N LEU A 195 -9.35 6.73 -8.56
CA LEU A 195 -9.38 7.87 -7.64
C LEU A 195 -10.45 7.67 -6.57
N GLY A 196 -11.69 7.38 -6.97
CA GLY A 196 -12.80 7.13 -6.05
C GLY A 196 -12.51 5.98 -5.09
N LEU A 197 -12.10 4.82 -5.62
CA LEU A 197 -11.75 3.65 -4.81
C LEU A 197 -10.60 3.94 -3.83
N SER A 198 -9.56 4.64 -4.29
CA SER A 198 -8.43 4.99 -3.44
C SER A 198 -8.86 5.95 -2.33
N MET A 199 -9.67 6.97 -2.63
CA MET A 199 -10.21 7.89 -1.62
C MET A 199 -11.12 7.19 -0.60
N THR A 200 -11.95 6.24 -1.04
CA THR A 200 -12.72 5.38 -0.12
C THR A 200 -11.78 4.62 0.82
N MET A 201 -10.69 4.06 0.31
CA MET A 201 -9.70 3.39 1.15
C MET A 201 -8.92 4.33 2.07
N VAL A 202 -8.68 5.59 1.68
CA VAL A 202 -8.09 6.61 2.57
C VAL A 202 -8.99 6.81 3.78
N ILE A 203 -10.24 7.20 3.54
CA ILE A 203 -11.24 7.50 4.61
C ILE A 203 -11.55 6.26 5.44
N GLY A 204 -11.56 5.09 4.81
CA GLY A 204 -11.82 3.84 5.52
C GLY A 204 -10.63 3.32 6.32
N SER A 205 -9.40 3.75 6.01
CA SER A 205 -8.23 3.33 6.76
C SER A 205 -7.93 4.29 7.93
N HIS A 206 -8.27 5.57 7.81
CA HIS A 206 -7.99 6.60 8.80
C HIS A 206 -9.10 7.65 8.85
#